data_AF-A0A6J4V406-F1
#
_entry.id   AF-A0A6J4V406-F1
#
_cell.length_a   1.000
_cell.length_b   1.000
_cell.length_c   1.000
_cell.angle_alpha   90.00
_cell.angle_beta   90.00
_cell.angle_gamma   90.00
#
_symmetry.space_group_name_H-M   'P 1'
#
loop_
_entity.id
_entity.type
_entity.pdbx_description
1 polymer ?
#
loop_
_entity_poly.entity_id
_entity_poly.type
_entity_poly.pdbx_seq_one_letter_code
_entity_poly.pdbx_strand_id
1 'polypeptide(L)'
;MEATGAAGDVYLLHPYVLHAKSQNLLGRPRMITNPPVHLLEPLDFDRPDPADFSPVERAVLRGLGVERLAFCPTAPRERVVPERVTRQQKMLAEEQARLAAAARE
;
A
#
# COMPACT_ATOMS: atom_id res chain seq x y z
N MET A 1 -20.19 -1.60 -2.85
CA MET A 1 -20.15 -0.63 -1.74
C MET A 1 -19.26 0.53 -2.17
N GLU A 2 -19.59 1.76 -1.79
CA GLU A 2 -18.77 2.95 -2.05
C GLU A 2 -18.19 3.48 -0.75
N ALA A 3 -16.90 3.87 -0.76
CA ALA A 3 -16.26 4.56 0.35
C ALA A 3 -16.39 6.07 0.15
N THR A 4 -17.07 6.75 1.07
CA THR A 4 -17.29 8.22 1.05
C THR A 4 -16.87 8.82 2.38
N GLY A 5 -16.37 10.05 2.41
CA GLY A 5 -15.90 10.62 3.68
C GLY A 5 -15.66 12.12 3.62
N ALA A 6 -15.54 12.72 4.79
CA ALA A 6 -15.11 14.09 5.00
C ALA A 6 -13.58 14.19 5.16
N ALA A 7 -13.06 15.42 5.16
CA ALA A 7 -11.66 15.65 5.47
C ALA A 7 -11.34 15.16 6.89
N GLY A 8 -10.33 14.30 7.02
CA GLY A 8 -9.96 13.66 8.28
C GLY A 8 -10.42 12.21 8.42
N ASP A 9 -11.36 11.76 7.58
CA ASP A 9 -11.78 10.36 7.58
C ASP A 9 -10.68 9.46 7.00
N VAL A 10 -10.48 8.31 7.65
CA VAL A 10 -9.46 7.33 7.28
C VAL A 10 -10.11 5.99 7.00
N TYR A 11 -9.75 5.41 5.85
CA TYR A 11 -10.12 4.06 5.48
C TYR A 11 -8.89 3.16 5.56
N LEU A 12 -8.93 2.17 6.46
CA LEU A 12 -7.94 1.11 6.51
C LEU A 12 -8.49 -0.13 5.80
N LEU A 13 -7.81 -0.58 4.77
CA LEU A 13 -8.22 -1.73 3.96
C LEU A 13 -7.33 -2.94 4.29
N HIS A 14 -7.94 -4.12 4.31
CA HIS A 14 -7.19 -5.36 4.34
C HIS A 14 -6.41 -5.53 3.01
N PRO A 15 -5.16 -6.03 3.00
CA PRO A 15 -4.30 -6.07 1.81
C PRO A 15 -4.89 -6.80 0.58
N TYR A 16 -5.79 -7.75 0.82
CA TYR A 16 -6.46 -8.53 -0.24
C TYR A 16 -7.85 -8.02 -0.64
N VAL A 17 -8.26 -6.84 -0.18
CA VAL A 17 -9.51 -6.21 -0.64
C VAL A 17 -9.31 -5.64 -2.04
N LEU A 18 -10.03 -6.19 -3.01
CA LEU A 18 -10.14 -5.61 -4.34
C LEU A 18 -10.89 -4.29 -4.27
N HIS A 19 -10.28 -3.23 -4.75
CA HIS A 19 -10.87 -1.89 -4.76
C HIS A 19 -10.42 -1.09 -5.98
N ALA A 20 -11.21 -0.09 -6.34
CA ALA A 20 -10.94 0.82 -7.43
C ALA A 20 -11.45 2.23 -7.09
N LYS A 21 -10.90 3.23 -7.77
CA LYS A 21 -11.42 4.60 -7.70
C LYS A 21 -12.81 4.66 -8.35
N SER A 22 -13.75 5.37 -7.72
CA SER A 22 -15.05 5.65 -8.34
C SER A 22 -14.93 6.69 -9.45
N GLN A 23 -15.90 6.70 -10.37
CA GLN A 23 -16.01 7.77 -11.37
C GLN A 23 -16.29 9.12 -10.71
N ASN A 24 -15.84 10.22 -11.33
CA ASN A 24 -16.10 11.58 -10.87
C ASN A 24 -17.07 12.30 -11.83
N LEU A 25 -18.35 11.92 -11.78
CA LEU A 25 -19.36 12.43 -12.72
C LEU A 25 -19.67 13.93 -12.53
N LEU A 26 -19.48 14.47 -11.32
CA LEU A 26 -19.77 15.88 -11.01
C LEU A 26 -18.61 16.82 -11.35
N GLY A 27 -17.43 16.30 -11.72
CA GLY A 27 -16.23 17.09 -12.03
C GLY A 27 -15.63 17.85 -10.85
N ARG A 28 -16.22 17.78 -9.65
CA ARG A 28 -15.70 18.42 -8.44
C ARG A 28 -14.41 17.72 -8.01
N PRO A 29 -13.31 18.45 -7.72
CA PRO A 29 -12.08 17.82 -7.25
C PRO A 29 -12.32 16.99 -5.98
N ARG A 30 -11.73 15.79 -5.94
CA ARG A 30 -11.71 14.93 -4.75
C ARG A 30 -10.25 14.66 -4.40
N MET A 31 -9.86 15.05 -3.19
CA MET A 31 -8.50 14.86 -2.70
C MET A 31 -8.48 13.69 -1.73
N ILE A 32 -7.49 12.82 -1.89
CA ILE A 32 -7.20 11.73 -0.98
C ILE A 32 -5.70 11.48 -1.02
N THR A 33 -5.13 11.11 0.13
CA THR A 33 -3.80 10.53 0.20
C THR A 33 -3.94 9.03 0.41
N ASN A 34 -3.21 8.24 -0.37
CA ASN A 34 -3.14 6.79 -0.19
C ASN A 34 -1.73 6.40 0.24
N PRO A 35 -1.36 6.65 1.51
CA PRO A 35 -0.07 6.24 2.01
C PRO A 35 -0.02 4.70 2.05
N PRO A 36 1.05 4.08 1.52
CA PRO A 36 1.21 2.64 1.64
C PRO A 36 1.46 2.27 3.10
N VAL A 37 0.77 1.24 3.59
CA VAL A 37 1.03 0.63 4.89
C VAL A 37 1.74 -0.70 4.65
N HIS A 38 2.89 -0.89 5.28
CA HIS A 38 3.71 -2.09 5.15
C HIS A 38 3.65 -2.89 6.46
N LEU A 39 3.64 -4.21 6.33
CA LEU A 39 3.80 -5.09 7.48
C LEU A 39 5.24 -5.02 7.99
N LEU A 40 5.40 -4.97 9.31
CA LEU A 40 6.72 -5.00 9.96
C LEU A 40 7.41 -6.36 9.78
N GLU A 41 6.60 -7.44 9.83
CA GLU A 41 7.04 -8.81 9.66
C GLU A 41 6.13 -9.54 8.65
N PRO A 42 6.55 -10.67 8.06
CA PRO A 42 5.67 -11.52 7.27
C PRO A 42 4.45 -11.98 8.08
N LEU A 43 3.33 -12.26 7.39
CA LEU A 43 2.17 -12.88 8.04
C LEU A 43 2.54 -14.31 8.46
N ASP A 44 2.15 -14.69 9.67
CA ASP A 44 2.28 -16.02 10.22
C ASP A 44 0.88 -16.60 10.47
N PHE A 45 0.54 -17.65 9.72
CA PHE A 45 -0.75 -18.31 9.78
C PHE A 45 -0.72 -19.60 10.62
N ASP A 46 0.40 -19.88 11.27
CA ASP A 46 0.61 -21.11 12.06
C ASP A 46 1.11 -20.84 13.48
N ARG A 47 0.66 -19.72 14.06
CA ARG A 47 0.97 -19.34 15.45
C ARG A 47 0.49 -20.42 16.44
N PRO A 48 1.26 -20.71 17.50
CA PRO A 48 0.86 -21.69 18.51
C PRO A 48 -0.43 -21.35 19.23
N ASP A 49 -0.58 -20.09 19.65
CA ASP A 49 -1.79 -19.56 20.29
C ASP A 49 -2.66 -18.82 19.26
N PRO A 50 -3.91 -19.25 19.01
CA PRO A 50 -4.84 -18.54 18.13
C PRO A 50 -5.14 -17.08 18.54
N ALA A 51 -4.94 -16.72 19.82
CA ALA A 51 -5.09 -15.36 20.31
C ALA A 51 -4.00 -14.41 19.78
N ASP A 52 -2.85 -14.95 19.36
CA ASP A 52 -1.72 -14.17 18.84
C ASP A 52 -1.90 -13.75 17.38
N PHE A 53 -2.90 -14.30 16.68
CA PHE A 53 -3.17 -13.88 15.31
C PHE A 53 -3.64 -12.43 15.24
N SER A 54 -2.95 -11.65 14.42
CA SER A 54 -3.37 -10.29 14.07
C SER A 54 -4.76 -10.30 13.41
N PRO A 55 -5.51 -9.17 13.45
CA PRO A 55 -6.79 -9.06 12.76
C PRO A 55 -6.71 -9.38 11.26
N VAL A 56 -5.57 -9.10 10.63
CA VAL A 56 -5.27 -9.40 9.22
C VAL A 56 -5.15 -10.91 9.03
N GLU A 57 -4.31 -11.60 9.80
CA GLU A 57 -4.14 -13.06 9.74
C GLU A 57 -5.48 -13.79 9.97
N ARG A 58 -6.24 -13.37 10.98
CA ARG A 58 -7.58 -13.93 11.27
C ARG A 58 -8.55 -13.76 10.11
N ALA A 59 -8.51 -12.62 9.41
CA ALA A 59 -9.38 -12.40 8.26
C ALA A 59 -9.01 -13.32 7.08
N VAL A 60 -7.71 -13.54 6.85
CA VAL A 60 -7.23 -14.48 5.83
C VAL A 60 -7.65 -15.91 6.15
N LEU A 61 -7.38 -16.39 7.36
CA LEU A 61 -7.73 -17.75 7.81
C LEU A 61 -9.24 -18.00 7.69
N ARG A 62 -10.07 -17.05 8.12
CA ARG A 62 -11.53 -17.11 7.93
C ARG A 62 -11.92 -17.20 6.45
N GLY A 63 -11.29 -16.42 5.58
CA GLY A 63 -11.54 -16.46 4.15
C GLY A 63 -11.14 -17.79 3.50
N LEU A 64 -10.12 -18.46 4.03
CA LEU A 64 -9.68 -19.78 3.60
C LEU A 64 -10.50 -20.94 4.21
N GLY A 65 -11.31 -20.68 5.24
CA GLY A 65 -12.10 -21.69 5.93
C GLY A 65 -11.27 -22.66 6.78
N VAL A 66 -10.08 -22.23 7.23
CA VAL A 66 -9.18 -23.03 8.07
C VAL A 66 -8.83 -22.28 9.35
N GLU A 67 -8.53 -23.02 10.42
CA GLU A 67 -8.11 -22.42 11.69
C GLU A 67 -6.63 -22.05 11.72
N ARG A 68 -5.80 -22.81 10.99
CA ARG A 68 -4.35 -22.64 10.89
C ARG A 68 -3.87 -23.06 9.51
N LEU A 69 -2.76 -22.50 9.08
CA LEU A 69 -2.10 -22.85 7.82
C LEU A 69 -0.59 -22.75 7.98
N ALA A 70 0.11 -23.89 7.92
CA ALA A 70 1.57 -23.95 7.86
C ALA A 70 2.05 -23.38 6.51
N PHE A 71 2.35 -22.09 6.49
CA PHE A 71 2.83 -21.37 5.31
C PHE A 71 4.18 -20.73 5.61
N CYS A 72 5.16 -20.96 4.73
CA CYS A 72 6.47 -20.33 4.79
C CYS A 72 6.80 -19.70 3.43
N PRO A 73 7.17 -18.41 3.36
CA PRO A 73 7.70 -17.82 2.14
C PRO A 73 8.87 -18.62 1.59
N THR A 74 8.82 -18.99 0.31
CA THR A 74 9.87 -19.82 -0.34
C THR A 74 11.06 -19.02 -0.83
N ALA A 75 10.97 -17.68 -0.81
CA ALA A 75 12.03 -16.77 -1.23
C ALA A 75 11.92 -15.42 -0.48
N PRO A 76 13.01 -14.63 -0.40
CA PRO A 76 12.95 -13.27 0.11
C PRO A 76 12.01 -12.37 -0.71
N ARG A 77 11.39 -11.37 -0.06
CA ARG A 77 10.56 -10.39 -0.78
C ARG A 77 11.44 -9.52 -1.68
N GLU A 78 11.10 -9.46 -2.97
CA GLU A 78 11.77 -8.59 -3.93
C GLU A 78 11.23 -7.15 -3.88
N ARG A 79 12.12 -6.18 -4.06
CA ARG A 79 11.73 -4.78 -4.20
C ARG A 79 11.49 -4.48 -5.67
N VAL A 80 10.23 -4.43 -6.08
CA VAL A 80 9.86 -3.97 -7.42
C VAL A 80 9.95 -2.45 -7.46
N VAL A 81 10.89 -1.92 -8.26
CA VAL A 81 10.99 -0.48 -8.54
C VAL A 81 10.35 -0.21 -9.90
N PRO A 82 9.18 0.46 -9.95
CA PRO A 82 8.55 0.78 -11.22
C PRO A 82 9.43 1.73 -12.06
N GLU A 83 9.40 1.57 -13.39
CA GLU A 83 10.15 2.41 -14.33
C GLU A 83 9.90 3.93 -14.11
N ARG A 84 8.68 4.27 -13.70
CA ARG A 84 8.28 5.64 -13.35
C ARG A 84 9.23 6.27 -12.32
N VAL A 85 9.71 5.50 -11.34
CA VAL A 85 10.59 6.01 -10.28
C VAL A 85 11.91 6.49 -10.87
N THR A 86 12.54 5.68 -11.73
CA THR A 86 13.78 6.04 -12.42
C THR A 86 13.59 7.29 -13.28
N ARG A 87 12.48 7.38 -14.04
CA ARG A 87 12.15 8.58 -14.84
C ARG A 87 12.02 9.83 -13.96
N GLN A 88 11.36 9.71 -12.81
CA GLN A 88 11.19 10.83 -11.86
C GLN A 88 12.51 11.28 -11.24
N GLN A 89 13.38 10.34 -10.88
CA GLN A 89 14.72 10.65 -10.37
C GLN A 89 15.55 11.42 -11.40
N LYS A 90 15.48 11.01 -12.68
CA LYS A 90 16.15 11.71 -13.78
C LYS A 90 15.64 13.14 -13.93
N MET A 91 14.32 13.34 -14.01
CA MET A 91 13.72 14.67 -14.13
C MET A 91 14.11 15.58 -12.95
N LEU A 92 14.14 15.03 -11.72
CA LEU A 92 14.55 15.77 -10.53
C LEU A 92 16.03 16.21 -10.63
N ALA A 93 16.91 15.32 -11.08
CA ALA A 93 18.33 15.63 -11.23
C ALA A 93 18.58 16.70 -12.30
N GLU A 94 17.88 16.63 -13.44
CA GLU A 94 17.93 17.65 -14.50
C GLU A 94 17.46 19.01 -13.99
N GLU A 95 16.36 19.04 -13.24
CA GLU A 95 15.83 20.28 -12.67
C GLU A 95 16.76 20.87 -11.60
N GLN A 96 17.35 20.04 -10.75
CA GLN A 96 18.35 20.46 -9.79
C GLN A 96 19.58 21.07 -10.47
N ALA A 97 20.05 20.48 -11.57
CA ALA A 97 21.15 21.03 -12.36
C ALA A 97 20.80 22.40 -12.97
N ARG A 98 19.58 22.54 -13.51
CA ARG A 98 19.06 23.80 -14.05
C ARG A 98 19.04 24.91 -12.99
N LEU A 99 18.50 24.61 -11.80
CA LEU A 99 18.43 25.56 -10.70
C LEU A 99 19.81 25.93 -10.18
N ALA A 100 20.73 24.97 -10.09
CA ALA A 100 22.11 25.22 -9.64
C ALA A 100 22.91 26.09 -10.63
N ALA A 101 22.65 25.97 -11.93
CA ALA A 101 23.26 26.84 -12.95
C ALA A 101 22.71 28.26 -12.84
N ALA A 102 21.39 28.43 -12.74
CA ALA A 102 20.76 29.74 -12.61
C ALA A 102 21.14 30.48 -11.31
N ALA A 103 21.49 29.76 -10.25
CA ALA A 103 21.94 30.35 -8.99
C ALA A 103 23.43 30.79 -8.99
N ARG A 104 24.20 30.45 -10.04
CA ARG A 104 25.61 30.85 -10.20
C ARG A 104 25.79 32.07 -11.11
N GLU A 105 24.71 32.56 -11.71
CA GLU A 105 24.63 33.83 -12.45
C GLU A 105 24.12 34.94 -11.53
#